data_AF-A0A524HMD5-F1
#
_entry.id   AF-A0A524HMD5-F1
#
_cell.length_a   1.000
_cell.length_b   1.000
_cell.length_c   1.000
_cell.angle_alpha   90.00
_cell.angle_beta   90.00
_cell.angle_gamma   90.00
#
_symmetry.space_group_name_H-M   'P 1'
#
loop_
_entity.id
_entity.type
_entity.pdbx_description
1 polymer ?
#
loop_
_entity_poly.entity_id
_entity_poly.type
_entity_poly.pdbx_seq_one_letter_code
_entity_poly.pdbx_strand_id
1 'polypeptide(L)'
;MPLPTVGAGAPDFTLASTSGSNLTLSSLRGKNVLLAFFPLAFTRVCTTEMCSFTEDYARFQGANTVVLPISVDAVPSLKEFKAKEKIGVELLSDFKREV
;
A
#
# COMPACT_ATOMS: atom_id res chain seq x y z
N MET A 1 -2.56 -7.29 -17.13
CA MET A 1 -1.13 -6.97 -17.36
C MET A 1 -0.30 -8.24 -17.22
N PRO A 2 0.81 -8.40 -17.95
CA PRO A 2 1.75 -9.50 -17.68
C PRO A 2 2.38 -9.33 -16.30
N LEU A 3 2.80 -10.43 -15.69
CA LEU A 3 3.50 -10.40 -14.40
C LEU A 3 4.76 -9.51 -14.50
N PRO A 4 5.03 -8.66 -13.50
CA PRO A 4 6.22 -7.81 -13.50
C PRO A 4 7.48 -8.67 -13.51
N THR A 5 8.46 -8.28 -14.32
CA THR A 5 9.77 -8.92 -14.40
C THR A 5 10.82 -8.10 -13.67
N VAL A 6 11.80 -8.76 -13.06
CA VAL A 6 12.90 -8.09 -12.37
C VAL A 6 13.66 -7.22 -13.36
N GLY A 7 13.90 -5.96 -12.98
CA GLY A 7 14.58 -4.95 -13.82
C GLY A 7 13.67 -4.21 -14.80
N ALA A 8 12.42 -4.64 -15.01
CA ALA A 8 11.44 -3.85 -15.75
C ALA A 8 11.02 -2.62 -14.94
N GLY A 9 10.78 -1.51 -15.65
CA GLY A 9 10.23 -0.31 -15.02
C GLY A 9 8.82 -0.59 -14.49
N ALA A 10 8.55 -0.17 -13.24
CA ALA A 10 7.22 -0.27 -12.67
C ALA A 10 6.22 0.60 -13.47
N PRO A 11 5.04 0.06 -13.84
CA PRO A 11 4.01 0.84 -14.51
C PRO A 11 3.52 1.97 -13.60
N ASP A 12 3.24 3.13 -14.19
CA ASP A 12 2.67 4.23 -13.44
C ASP A 12 1.17 3.99 -13.21
N PHE A 13 0.70 4.34 -12.02
CA PHE A 13 -0.70 4.21 -11.65
C PHE A 13 -1.08 5.32 -10.67
N THR A 14 -2.39 5.56 -10.55
CA THR A 14 -2.96 6.46 -9.54
C THR A 14 -4.06 5.75 -8.80
N LEU A 15 -3.92 5.60 -7.48
CA LEU A 15 -4.90 4.93 -6.63
C LEU A 15 -5.38 5.87 -5.51
N ALA A 16 -6.60 5.65 -5.05
CA ALA A 16 -7.16 6.37 -3.90
C ALA A 16 -6.55 5.85 -2.60
N SER A 17 -6.18 6.76 -1.70
CA SER A 17 -5.54 6.45 -0.42
C SER A 17 -6.49 6.65 0.79
N THR A 18 -6.18 5.99 1.90
CA THR A 18 -6.79 6.23 3.20
C THR A 18 -6.59 7.66 3.72
N SER A 19 -5.62 8.41 3.21
CA SER A 19 -5.43 9.83 3.53
C SER A 19 -6.54 10.73 2.96
N GLY A 20 -7.37 10.21 2.05
CA GLY A 20 -8.38 10.98 1.32
C GLY A 20 -7.86 11.67 0.05
N SER A 21 -6.59 11.48 -0.28
CA SER A 21 -5.98 11.96 -1.54
C SER A 21 -5.66 10.78 -2.47
N ASN A 22 -5.48 11.07 -3.76
CA ASN A 22 -4.92 10.10 -4.69
C ASN A 22 -3.40 10.08 -4.57
N LEU A 23 -2.81 8.90 -4.74
CA LEU A 23 -1.36 8.70 -4.82
C LEU A 23 -1.00 8.20 -6.21
N THR A 24 -0.12 8.95 -6.89
CA THR A 24 0.46 8.55 -8.17
C THR A 24 1.87 8.00 -7.96
N LEU A 25 2.18 6.81 -8.50
CA LEU A 25 3.48 6.17 -8.25
C LEU A 25 4.66 7.04 -8.70
N SER A 26 4.55 7.69 -9.86
CA SER A 26 5.57 8.60 -10.38
C SER A 26 5.82 9.85 -9.52
N SER A 27 4.91 10.21 -8.61
CA SER A 27 5.14 11.30 -7.65
C SER A 27 6.19 10.96 -6.58
N LEU A 28 6.52 9.67 -6.41
CA LEU A 28 7.48 9.16 -5.42
C LEU A 28 8.88 8.92 -6.00
N ARG A 29 9.16 9.40 -7.21
CA ARG A 29 10.50 9.27 -7.83
C ARG A 29 11.58 9.86 -6.90
N GLY A 30 12.72 9.19 -6.82
CA GLY A 30 13.80 9.51 -5.88
C GLY A 30 13.67 8.85 -4.50
N LYS A 31 12.60 8.07 -4.28
CA LYS A 31 12.44 7.18 -3.12
C LYS A 31 12.39 5.73 -3.56
N ASN A 32 12.73 4.83 -2.64
CA ASN A 32 12.38 3.43 -2.78
C ASN A 32 10.89 3.26 -2.49
N VAL A 33 10.20 2.38 -3.22
CA VAL A 33 8.78 2.13 -3.01
C VAL A 33 8.55 0.63 -2.89
N LEU A 34 7.97 0.21 -1.75
CA LEU A 34 7.52 -1.16 -1.52
C LEU A 34 6.01 -1.22 -1.78
N LEU A 35 5.62 -1.91 -2.85
CA LEU A 35 4.21 -2.22 -3.12
C LEU A 35 3.88 -3.57 -2.48
N ALA A 36 2.97 -3.57 -1.50
CA ALA A 36 2.56 -4.78 -0.78
C ALA A 36 1.10 -5.11 -1.08
N PHE A 37 0.85 -6.05 -1.99
CA PHE A 37 -0.51 -6.45 -2.35
C PHE A 37 -1.04 -7.46 -1.34
N PHE A 38 -2.19 -7.17 -0.73
CA PHE A 38 -2.87 -8.08 0.20
C PHE A 38 -4.31 -8.36 -0.25
N PRO A 39 -4.82 -9.60 -0.06
CA PRO A 39 -6.12 -9.99 -0.63
C PRO A 39 -7.34 -9.26 -0.07
N LEU A 40 -7.40 -9.06 1.25
CA LEU A 40 -8.59 -8.54 1.91
C LEU A 40 -8.30 -8.02 3.33
N ALA A 41 -8.85 -6.84 3.65
CA ALA A 41 -8.85 -6.26 4.99
C ALA A 41 -9.60 -7.14 6.01
N PHE A 42 -9.26 -6.98 7.29
CA PHE A 42 -9.87 -7.72 8.41
C PHE A 42 -9.69 -9.25 8.37
N THR A 43 -8.72 -9.75 7.59
CA THR A 43 -8.34 -11.16 7.59
C THR A 43 -7.08 -11.37 8.42
N ARG A 44 -7.05 -12.43 9.22
CA ARG A 44 -6.03 -12.64 10.28
C ARG A 44 -4.59 -12.43 9.81
N VAL A 45 -4.22 -13.05 8.68
CA VAL A 45 -2.85 -12.98 8.15
C VAL A 45 -2.53 -11.57 7.64
N CYS A 46 -3.45 -10.97 6.86
CA CYS A 46 -3.25 -9.62 6.34
C CYS A 46 -3.18 -8.58 7.46
N THR A 47 -3.99 -8.74 8.53
CA THR A 47 -3.90 -7.88 9.72
C THR A 47 -2.51 -7.95 10.34
N THR A 48 -1.97 -9.15 10.56
CA THR A 48 -0.61 -9.30 11.10
C THR A 48 0.43 -8.63 10.21
N GLU A 49 0.35 -8.83 8.89
CA GLU A 49 1.29 -8.22 7.94
C GLU A 49 1.23 -6.68 7.96
N MET A 50 0.03 -6.09 7.96
CA MET A 50 -0.13 -4.62 8.00
C MET A 50 0.35 -4.00 9.31
N CYS A 51 0.14 -4.69 10.44
CA CYS A 51 0.66 -4.26 11.72
C CYS A 51 2.20 -4.29 11.74
N SER A 52 2.82 -5.33 11.16
CA SER A 52 4.28 -5.40 11.06
C SER A 52 4.88 -4.25 10.23
N PHE A 53 4.22 -3.77 9.18
CA PHE A 53 4.67 -2.56 8.48
C PHE A 53 4.69 -1.31 9.36
N THR A 54 3.78 -1.24 10.32
CA THR A 54 3.72 -0.14 11.29
C THR A 54 4.85 -0.24 12.30
N GLU A 55 5.13 -1.45 12.78
CA GLU A 55 6.25 -1.74 13.70
C GLU A 55 7.61 -1.43 13.05
N ASP A 56 7.79 -1.82 11.79
CA ASP A 56 9.03 -1.63 11.03
C ASP A 56 9.13 -0.25 10.34
N TYR A 57 8.19 0.65 10.58
CA TYR A 57 8.09 1.92 9.85
C TYR A 57 9.39 2.75 9.89
N ALA A 58 10.04 2.82 11.05
CA ALA A 58 11.31 3.54 11.22
C ALA A 58 12.44 2.95 10.36
N ARG A 59 12.46 1.63 10.15
CA ARG A 59 13.45 0.95 9.31
C ARG A 59 13.25 1.31 7.85
N PHE A 60 12.01 1.33 7.37
CA PHE A 60 11.70 1.75 6.00
C PHE A 60 12.06 3.22 5.77
N GLN A 61 11.74 4.10 6.73
CA GLN A 61 12.14 5.51 6.65
C GLN A 61 13.66 5.69 6.57
N GLY A 62 14.43 4.98 7.40
CA GLY A 62 15.89 4.99 7.37
C GLY A 62 16.48 4.53 6.04
N ALA A 63 15.75 3.71 5.27
CA ALA A 63 16.11 3.25 3.94
C ALA A 63 15.51 4.10 2.79
N ASN A 64 14.99 5.30 3.08
CA ASN A 64 14.27 6.17 2.13
C ASN A 64 13.17 5.41 1.35
N THR A 65 12.45 4.53 2.06
CA THR A 65 11.43 3.63 1.50
C THR A 65 10.02 4.04 1.92
N VAL A 66 9.12 4.13 0.95
CA VAL A 66 7.68 4.32 1.16
C VAL A 66 6.99 2.98 1.00
N VAL A 67 6.26 2.55 2.02
CA VAL A 67 5.46 1.32 1.98
C VAL A 67 4.04 1.66 1.58
N LEU A 68 3.54 1.01 0.53
CA LEU A 68 2.21 1.20 -0.02
C LEU A 68 1.50 -0.16 -0.07
N PRO A 69 0.75 -0.53 0.98
CA PRO A 69 -0.11 -1.69 0.89
C PRO A 69 -1.32 -1.41 -0.01
N ILE A 70 -1.65 -2.37 -0.87
CA ILE A 70 -2.70 -2.26 -1.88
C ILE A 70 -3.66 -3.45 -1.72
N SER A 71 -4.96 -3.16 -1.66
CA SER A 71 -6.02 -4.18 -1.69
C SER A 71 -7.13 -3.77 -2.64
N VAL A 72 -7.95 -4.75 -3.03
CA VAL A 72 -9.20 -4.57 -3.78
C VAL A 72 -10.36 -4.09 -2.91
N ASP A 73 -10.13 -3.82 -1.62
CA ASP A 73 -11.07 -3.19 -0.71
C ASP A 73 -11.36 -1.73 -1.09
N ALA A 74 -12.60 -1.28 -0.90
CA ALA A 74 -12.96 0.12 -1.07
C ALA A 74 -12.31 1.01 0.02
N VAL A 75 -12.02 2.27 -0.33
CA VAL A 75 -11.42 3.26 0.60
C VAL A 75 -12.11 3.33 1.98
N PRO A 76 -13.45 3.33 2.10
CA PRO A 76 -14.08 3.34 3.42
C PRO A 76 -13.75 2.11 4.28
N SER A 77 -13.65 0.92 3.67
CA SER A 77 -13.25 -0.32 4.35
C SER A 77 -11.80 -0.20 4.84
N LEU A 78 -10.90 0.27 3.97
CA LEU A 78 -9.49 0.47 4.31
C LEU A 78 -9.29 1.52 5.41
N LYS A 79 -10.08 2.61 5.42
CA LYS A 79 -10.05 3.62 6.48
C LYS A 79 -10.43 3.04 7.83
N GLU A 80 -11.51 2.26 7.87
CA GLU A 80 -11.96 1.59 9.10
C GLU A 80 -10.92 0.56 9.57
N PHE A 81 -10.36 -0.21 8.64
CA PHE A 81 -9.32 -1.19 8.95
C PHE A 81 -8.07 -0.53 9.53
N LYS A 82 -7.60 0.54 8.90
CA LYS A 82 -6.49 1.36 9.39
C LYS A 82 -6.76 1.91 10.78
N ALA A 83 -7.94 2.45 11.03
CA ALA A 83 -8.31 3.01 12.33
C ALA A 83 -8.38 1.93 13.43
N LYS A 84 -9.04 0.80 13.13
CA LYS A 84 -9.26 -0.29 14.09
C LYS A 84 -7.97 -1.00 14.50
N GLU A 85 -7.11 -1.29 13.53
CA GLU A 85 -5.85 -2.00 13.75
C GLU A 85 -4.67 -1.05 14.02
N LYS A 86 -4.92 0.27 14.05
CA LYS A 86 -3.92 1.33 14.28
C LYS A 86 -2.74 1.27 13.31
N ILE A 87 -3.02 0.97 12.05
CA ILE A 87 -2.00 0.86 11.00
C ILE A 87 -1.41 2.25 10.72
N GLY A 88 -0.08 2.38 10.81
CA GLY A 88 0.63 3.65 10.66
C GLY A 88 0.87 4.05 9.20
N VAL A 89 0.89 3.09 8.27
CA VAL A 89 1.09 3.34 6.83
C VAL A 89 -0.23 3.68 6.13
N GLU A 90 -0.17 4.41 5.02
CA GLU A 90 -1.34 4.66 4.17
C GLU A 90 -1.67 3.43 3.33
N LEU A 91 -2.95 3.09 3.21
CA LEU A 91 -3.44 1.97 2.40
C LEU A 91 -4.05 2.51 1.10
N LEU A 92 -3.83 1.80 -0.01
CA LEU A 92 -4.37 2.15 -1.32
C LEU A 92 -5.46 1.17 -1.73
N SER A 93 -6.53 1.72 -2.32
CA SER A 93 -7.68 0.96 -2.82
C SER A 93 -7.58 0.78 -4.33
N ASP A 94 -7.33 -0.45 -4.77
CA ASP A 94 -7.53 -0.90 -6.15
C ASP A 94 -8.86 -1.65 -6.32
N PHE A 95 -9.94 -0.97 -5.96
CA PHE A 95 -11.30 -1.53 -6.00
C PHE A 95 -11.72 -2.04 -7.39
N LYS A 96 -11.13 -1.46 -8.45
CA LYS A 96 -11.43 -1.82 -9.85
C LYS A 96 -10.50 -2.86 -10.44
N ARG A 97 -9.44 -3.28 -9.74
CA ARG A 97 -8.43 -4.24 -10.22
C ARG A 97 -7.71 -3.73 -11.47
N GLU A 98 -7.34 -2.46 -11.44
CA GLU A 98 -6.66 -1.77 -12.55
C GLU A 98 -5.14 -1.92 -12.47
N VAL A 99 -4.58 -2.31 -11.31
CA VAL A 99 -3.13 -2.41 -11.04
C VAL A 99 -2.75 -3.85 -10.70
#